data_AF-A0A0P7T8J1-F1
#
_entry.id   AF-A0A0P7T8J1-F1
#
_cell.length_a   1.000
_cell.length_b   1.000
_cell.length_c   1.000
_cell.angle_alpha   90.00
_cell.angle_beta   90.00
_cell.angle_gamma   90.00
#
_symmetry.space_group_name_H-M   'P 1'
#
loop_
_entity.id
_entity.type
_entity.pdbx_description
1 polymer ?
#
loop_
_entity_poly.entity_id
_entity_poly.type
_entity_poly.pdbx_seq_one_letter_code
_entity_poly.pdbx_strand_id
1 'polypeptide(L)'
;MRRFVLNNELKAARMSLLPRTAEEFSSAEYWERFFRRRGDKAFEWYGDYGQLCGVLHRYMKPRDKVLVVGCGNSELSEQLYDVGYQQLINIDISETAVAHMKQRNAERRPGLTFLQVDATQTPFESGTFQAALDKGTLDAMAAEEEGLLATRMLAEVGRVLAVGGRYVCVSLAQEHVVKMAVEHFVREGWAVRAHCLGNQDCGSASFALPLFVLVCTKFRKPPPAPVLEVCQGEDGPPCRLATVLELLRVVKERQAYALLRQKLRTDTDGSRSPSLTLCHASTGRPRYTLTVQDSPATAKVPRANHFAIFIVPQGRESDWLYGSAEGRSQLARSANFRRLVIVAMHRDQEYQDMQSVQSELSPMVMELAPPGMPAHQQVPFLSVGGELGWREVVSQGKSALSGEYCVEDVRGEDGLLYRRLVFLDNAGVVQSESRLSSTPA
;
A
#
# COMPACT_ATOMS: atom_id res chain seq x y z
N MET A 1 -45.45 -12.94 -6.50
CA MET A 1 -44.13 -12.72 -5.85
C MET A 1 -43.04 -12.88 -6.90
N ARG A 2 -42.58 -11.77 -7.49
CA ARG A 2 -41.52 -11.76 -8.52
C ARG A 2 -40.16 -11.92 -7.83
N ARG A 3 -39.43 -12.98 -8.14
CA ARG A 3 -38.01 -13.17 -7.78
C ARG A 3 -37.18 -12.25 -8.67
N PHE A 4 -36.45 -11.32 -8.06
CA PHE A 4 -35.38 -10.57 -8.71
C PHE A 4 -34.23 -11.53 -9.06
N VAL A 5 -34.17 -11.96 -10.31
CA VAL A 5 -33.03 -12.63 -10.93
C VAL A 5 -32.42 -11.62 -11.91
N LEU A 6 -31.62 -10.69 -11.41
CA LEU A 6 -30.81 -9.77 -12.23
C LEU A 6 -29.56 -9.41 -11.42
N ASN A 7 -28.46 -10.17 -11.61
CA ASN A 7 -27.07 -9.70 -11.46
C ASN A 7 -25.96 -10.79 -11.56
N ASN A 8 -26.28 -12.08 -11.68
CA ASN A 8 -25.24 -13.12 -11.72
C ASN A 8 -24.65 -13.41 -13.11
N GLU A 9 -25.42 -13.28 -14.20
CA GLU A 9 -24.92 -13.61 -15.55
C GLU A 9 -23.90 -12.59 -16.08
N LEU A 10 -24.09 -11.29 -15.78
CA LEU A 10 -23.15 -10.23 -16.14
C LEU A 10 -21.80 -10.38 -15.41
N LYS A 11 -21.78 -10.89 -14.17
CA LYS A 11 -20.53 -11.19 -13.45
C LYS A 11 -19.81 -12.42 -14.01
N ALA A 12 -20.54 -13.48 -14.36
CA ALA A 12 -19.97 -14.68 -14.97
C ALA A 12 -19.39 -14.42 -16.37
N ALA A 13 -20.08 -13.63 -17.20
CA ALA A 13 -19.57 -13.20 -18.50
C ALA A 13 -18.37 -12.23 -18.40
N ARG A 14 -18.31 -11.41 -17.34
CA ARG A 14 -17.21 -10.48 -17.08
C ARG A 14 -15.95 -11.18 -16.60
N MET A 15 -16.06 -12.30 -15.88
CA MET A 15 -14.93 -13.16 -15.48
C MET A 15 -14.49 -14.15 -16.56
N SER A 16 -15.36 -14.51 -17.52
CA SER A 16 -15.02 -15.45 -18.58
C SER A 16 -14.14 -14.86 -19.68
N LEU A 17 -14.05 -13.51 -19.75
CA LEU A 17 -13.29 -12.76 -20.75
C LEU A 17 -11.96 -12.21 -20.23
N LEU A 18 -11.60 -12.37 -18.95
CA LEU A 18 -10.31 -11.89 -18.44
C LEU A 18 -9.19 -12.92 -18.66
N PRO A 19 -7.93 -12.47 -18.80
CA PRO A 19 -6.82 -13.37 -19.05
C PRO A 19 -6.63 -14.26 -17.83
N ARG A 20 -6.42 -15.55 -18.06
CA ARG A 20 -6.29 -16.56 -17.00
C ARG A 20 -4.84 -16.94 -16.74
N THR A 21 -3.97 -16.71 -17.72
CA THR A 21 -2.54 -16.99 -17.63
C THR A 21 -1.72 -15.76 -18.00
N ALA A 22 -0.43 -15.82 -17.70
CA ALA A 22 0.49 -14.74 -17.98
C ALA A 22 0.71 -14.57 -19.49
N GLU A 23 0.77 -15.69 -20.23
CA GLU A 23 0.90 -15.73 -21.69
C GLU A 23 -0.34 -15.14 -22.39
N GLU A 24 -1.54 -15.34 -21.83
CA GLU A 24 -2.73 -14.67 -22.34
C GLU A 24 -2.68 -13.16 -22.11
N PHE A 25 -2.11 -12.69 -20.99
CA PHE A 25 -2.09 -11.28 -20.64
C PHE A 25 -1.11 -10.46 -21.49
N SER A 26 -0.01 -11.07 -21.94
CA SER A 26 0.99 -10.48 -22.85
C SER A 26 0.66 -10.62 -24.33
N SER A 27 -0.26 -11.53 -24.70
CA SER A 27 -0.53 -11.88 -26.11
C SER A 27 -1.35 -10.83 -26.87
N ALA A 28 -0.82 -10.38 -28.01
CA ALA A 28 -1.55 -9.52 -28.94
C ALA A 28 -2.83 -10.17 -29.48
N GLU A 29 -2.79 -11.46 -29.81
CA GLU A 29 -3.94 -12.22 -30.31
C GLU A 29 -5.06 -12.33 -29.27
N TYR A 30 -4.68 -12.50 -28.00
CA TYR A 30 -5.62 -12.53 -26.89
C TYR A 30 -6.40 -11.22 -26.79
N TRP A 31 -5.71 -10.08 -26.79
CA TRP A 31 -6.34 -8.76 -26.69
C TRP A 31 -7.22 -8.45 -27.88
N GLU A 32 -6.77 -8.78 -29.08
CA GLU A 32 -7.57 -8.65 -30.30
C GLU A 32 -8.88 -9.44 -30.19
N ARG A 33 -8.83 -10.68 -29.69
CA ARG A 33 -10.03 -11.49 -29.42
C ARG A 33 -10.90 -10.92 -28.29
N PHE A 34 -10.28 -10.38 -27.24
CA PHE A 34 -10.96 -9.75 -26.12
C PHE A 34 -11.82 -8.58 -26.59
N PHE A 35 -11.23 -7.65 -27.36
CA PHE A 35 -11.94 -6.46 -27.85
C PHE A 35 -13.05 -6.82 -28.85
N ARG A 36 -12.84 -7.78 -29.74
CA ARG A 36 -13.90 -8.29 -30.63
C ARG A 36 -15.11 -8.86 -29.88
N ARG A 37 -14.88 -9.59 -28.78
CA ARG A 37 -15.96 -10.20 -28.00
C ARG A 37 -16.68 -9.21 -27.10
N ARG A 38 -16.00 -8.18 -26.62
CA ARG A 38 -16.54 -7.22 -25.66
C ARG A 38 -17.43 -6.16 -26.30
N GLY A 39 -17.12 -5.75 -27.53
CA GLY A 39 -17.82 -4.66 -28.22
C GLY A 39 -17.59 -3.28 -27.57
N ASP A 40 -18.55 -2.37 -27.70
CA ASP A 40 -18.33 -0.92 -27.54
C ASP A 40 -18.21 -0.42 -26.10
N LYS A 41 -18.48 -1.28 -25.11
CA LYS A 41 -18.43 -0.88 -23.69
C LYS A 41 -17.00 -0.75 -23.21
N ALA A 42 -16.63 0.46 -22.80
CA ALA A 42 -15.34 0.80 -22.23
C ALA A 42 -14.92 -0.17 -21.11
N PHE A 43 -13.61 -0.37 -20.99
CA PHE A 43 -13.02 -1.11 -19.91
C PHE A 43 -11.90 -0.34 -19.24
N GLU A 44 -12.07 -0.12 -17.94
CA GLU A 44 -11.07 0.54 -17.12
C GLU A 44 -10.28 -0.50 -16.33
N TRP A 45 -9.04 -0.72 -16.76
CA TRP A 45 -8.00 -1.28 -15.90
C TRP A 45 -7.51 -0.20 -14.94
N TYR A 46 -7.37 -0.57 -13.65
CA TYR A 46 -6.68 0.22 -12.64
C TYR A 46 -7.27 1.62 -12.39
N GLY A 47 -8.59 1.66 -12.26
CA GLY A 47 -9.33 2.86 -11.91
C GLY A 47 -9.68 3.74 -13.11
N ASP A 48 -10.54 4.72 -12.86
CA ASP A 48 -10.97 5.71 -13.85
C ASP A 48 -10.21 7.04 -13.68
N TYR A 49 -10.46 7.99 -14.58
CA TYR A 49 -9.84 9.32 -14.52
C TYR A 49 -10.08 10.05 -13.19
N GLY A 50 -11.24 9.88 -12.55
CA GLY A 50 -11.54 10.55 -11.29
C GLY A 50 -10.57 10.18 -10.17
N GLN A 51 -10.11 8.92 -10.18
CA GLN A 51 -9.13 8.41 -9.21
C GLN A 51 -7.67 8.80 -9.58
N LEU A 52 -7.39 9.04 -10.85
CA LEU A 52 -6.03 9.25 -11.35
C LEU A 52 -5.67 10.73 -11.57
N CYS A 53 -6.66 11.60 -11.80
CA CYS A 53 -6.46 12.96 -12.30
C CYS A 53 -5.54 13.82 -11.44
N GLY A 54 -5.60 13.68 -10.10
CA GLY A 54 -4.75 14.43 -9.18
C GLY A 54 -3.25 14.23 -9.44
N VAL A 55 -2.83 12.97 -9.58
CA VAL A 55 -1.43 12.63 -9.89
C VAL A 55 -1.11 12.93 -11.36
N LEU A 56 -2.01 12.61 -12.29
CA LEU A 56 -1.78 12.85 -13.72
C LEU A 56 -1.52 14.33 -14.03
N HIS A 57 -2.34 15.24 -13.46
CA HIS A 57 -2.19 16.69 -13.66
C HIS A 57 -0.92 17.27 -13.03
N ARG A 58 -0.35 16.60 -12.03
CA ARG A 58 0.93 17.00 -11.41
C ARG A 58 2.12 16.74 -12.33
N TYR A 59 2.03 15.71 -13.19
CA TYR A 59 3.16 15.24 -13.99
C TYR A 59 3.02 15.46 -15.50
N MET A 60 1.81 15.70 -15.98
CA MET A 60 1.52 16.04 -17.37
C MET A 60 0.82 17.40 -17.44
N LYS A 61 1.18 18.21 -18.42
CA LYS A 61 0.56 19.52 -18.66
C LYS A 61 -0.31 19.49 -19.91
N PRO A 62 -1.38 20.30 -20.00
CA PRO A 62 -2.24 20.35 -21.20
C PRO A 62 -1.52 20.60 -22.53
N ARG A 63 -0.37 21.30 -22.47
CA ARG A 63 0.48 21.62 -23.63
C ARG A 63 1.47 20.51 -24.02
N ASP A 64 1.64 19.51 -23.17
CA ASP A 64 2.61 18.44 -23.42
C ASP A 64 2.12 17.57 -24.58
N LYS A 65 3.05 17.13 -25.44
CA LYS A 65 2.78 16.04 -26.37
C LYS A 65 2.89 14.72 -25.60
N VAL A 66 1.78 14.02 -25.47
CA VAL A 66 1.65 12.83 -24.63
C VAL A 66 1.45 11.58 -25.50
N LEU A 67 2.30 10.58 -25.30
CA LEU A 67 2.12 9.24 -25.85
C LEU A 67 1.36 8.38 -24.83
N VAL A 68 0.19 7.87 -25.19
CA VAL A 68 -0.55 6.89 -24.36
C VAL A 68 -0.24 5.49 -24.90
N VAL A 69 0.48 4.70 -24.10
CA VAL A 69 0.92 3.35 -24.45
C VAL A 69 -0.17 2.34 -24.05
N GLY A 70 -0.53 1.45 -24.98
CA GLY A 70 -1.56 0.42 -24.79
C GLY A 70 -2.90 0.98 -24.35
N CYS A 71 -3.46 1.89 -25.15
CA CYS A 71 -4.66 2.65 -24.76
C CYS A 71 -5.92 1.80 -24.62
N GLY A 72 -5.97 0.61 -25.25
CA GLY A 72 -7.13 -0.27 -25.30
C GLY A 72 -8.40 0.47 -25.70
N ASN A 73 -9.48 0.23 -24.98
CA ASN A 73 -10.75 0.96 -25.11
C ASN A 73 -11.08 1.81 -23.87
N SER A 74 -10.05 2.30 -23.18
CA SER A 74 -10.20 3.14 -21.99
C SER A 74 -10.68 4.56 -22.33
N GLU A 75 -11.50 5.13 -21.47
CA GLU A 75 -12.00 6.51 -21.57
C GLU A 75 -10.98 7.54 -21.04
N LEU A 76 -9.85 7.10 -20.50
CA LEU A 76 -8.86 8.00 -19.88
C LEU A 76 -8.38 9.10 -20.83
N SER A 77 -8.07 8.75 -22.07
CA SER A 77 -7.63 9.72 -23.09
C SER A 77 -8.74 10.66 -23.52
N GLU A 78 -9.99 10.18 -23.54
CA GLU A 78 -11.17 11.00 -23.81
C GLU A 78 -11.37 12.06 -22.73
N GLN A 79 -11.25 11.65 -21.47
CA GLN A 79 -11.43 12.52 -20.31
C GLN A 79 -10.27 13.52 -20.18
N LEU A 80 -9.03 13.10 -20.44
CA LEU A 80 -7.88 14.01 -20.53
C LEU A 80 -8.07 15.07 -21.63
N TYR A 81 -8.58 14.65 -22.80
CA TYR A 81 -8.87 15.57 -23.89
C TYR A 81 -9.92 16.62 -23.49
N ASP A 82 -11.01 16.17 -22.87
CA ASP A 82 -12.12 17.02 -22.43
C ASP A 82 -11.70 18.07 -21.39
N VAL A 83 -10.61 17.84 -20.63
CA VAL A 83 -10.04 18.80 -19.68
C VAL A 83 -8.85 19.62 -20.23
N GLY A 84 -8.54 19.49 -21.52
CA GLY A 84 -7.62 20.39 -22.23
C GLY A 84 -6.32 19.77 -22.74
N TYR A 85 -6.07 18.46 -22.57
CA TYR A 85 -4.91 17.79 -23.15
C TYR A 85 -5.15 17.51 -24.64
N GLN A 86 -4.74 18.44 -25.50
CA GLN A 86 -5.09 18.39 -26.94
C GLN A 86 -4.09 17.61 -27.79
N GLN A 87 -2.90 17.27 -27.27
CA GLN A 87 -1.84 16.58 -28.01
C GLN A 87 -1.61 15.15 -27.51
N LEU A 88 -2.64 14.31 -27.66
CA LEU A 88 -2.64 12.90 -27.24
C LEU A 88 -2.50 11.98 -28.46
N ILE A 89 -1.41 11.21 -28.49
CA ILE A 89 -1.22 10.09 -29.45
C ILE A 89 -1.39 8.79 -28.68
N ASN A 90 -2.40 8.03 -29.03
CA ASN A 90 -2.77 6.78 -28.37
C ASN A 90 -2.36 5.60 -29.25
N ILE A 91 -1.58 4.68 -28.70
CA ILE A 91 -1.13 3.49 -29.41
C ILE A 91 -1.65 2.22 -28.76
N ASP A 92 -1.97 1.22 -29.57
CA ASP A 92 -2.29 -0.13 -29.12
C ASP A 92 -1.86 -1.16 -30.18
N ILE A 93 -1.62 -2.40 -29.76
CA ILE A 93 -1.29 -3.51 -30.67
C ILE A 93 -2.56 -4.04 -31.38
N SER A 94 -3.73 -3.90 -30.75
CA SER A 94 -5.01 -4.37 -31.27
C SER A 94 -5.60 -3.41 -32.31
N GLU A 95 -5.72 -3.88 -33.55
CA GLU A 95 -6.41 -3.16 -34.62
C GLU A 95 -7.87 -2.89 -34.27
N THR A 96 -8.55 -3.89 -33.68
CA THR A 96 -9.96 -3.74 -33.27
C THR A 96 -10.13 -2.62 -32.25
N ALA A 97 -9.28 -2.56 -31.22
CA ALA A 97 -9.35 -1.49 -30.22
C ALA A 97 -9.15 -0.11 -30.85
N VAL A 98 -8.13 0.02 -31.71
CA VAL A 98 -7.83 1.28 -32.42
C VAL A 98 -8.98 1.70 -33.33
N ALA A 99 -9.53 0.79 -34.13
CA ALA A 99 -10.64 1.08 -35.03
C ALA A 99 -11.89 1.55 -34.25
N HIS A 100 -12.22 0.85 -33.16
CA HIS A 100 -13.31 1.23 -32.29
C HIS A 100 -13.10 2.61 -31.66
N MET A 101 -11.91 2.89 -31.11
CA MET A 101 -11.62 4.19 -30.50
C MET A 101 -11.63 5.35 -31.51
N LYS A 102 -11.18 5.13 -32.75
CA LYS A 102 -11.32 6.11 -33.84
C LYS A 102 -12.78 6.41 -34.13
N GLN A 103 -13.60 5.39 -34.35
CA GLN A 103 -15.01 5.56 -34.67
C GLN A 103 -15.75 6.29 -33.54
N ARG A 104 -15.52 5.88 -32.29
CA ARG A 104 -16.14 6.45 -31.09
C ARG A 104 -15.81 7.93 -30.89
N ASN A 105 -14.62 8.38 -31.31
CA ASN A 105 -14.15 9.75 -31.07
C ASN A 105 -14.16 10.66 -32.32
N ALA A 106 -14.51 10.13 -33.49
CA ALA A 106 -14.45 10.85 -34.77
C ALA A 106 -15.20 12.19 -34.77
N GLU A 107 -16.39 12.23 -34.19
CA GLU A 107 -17.23 13.45 -34.15
C GLU A 107 -16.93 14.33 -32.94
N ARG A 108 -16.85 13.73 -31.74
CA ARG A 108 -16.79 14.47 -30.48
C ARG A 108 -15.38 14.96 -30.13
N ARG A 109 -14.34 14.23 -30.54
CA ARG A 109 -12.94 14.49 -30.15
C ARG A 109 -11.99 14.29 -31.34
N PRO A 110 -12.18 15.03 -32.45
CA PRO A 110 -11.41 14.84 -33.68
C PRO A 110 -9.90 15.09 -33.52
N GLY A 111 -9.47 15.76 -32.44
CA GLY A 111 -8.05 15.95 -32.11
C GLY A 111 -7.35 14.73 -31.50
N LEU A 112 -8.10 13.71 -31.06
CA LEU A 112 -7.51 12.47 -30.54
C LEU A 112 -6.97 11.61 -31.67
N THR A 113 -5.69 11.26 -31.59
CA THR A 113 -5.04 10.37 -32.56
C THR A 113 -4.92 8.98 -31.97
N PHE A 114 -5.39 7.96 -32.68
CA PHE A 114 -5.26 6.53 -32.33
C PHE A 114 -4.52 5.79 -33.44
N LEU A 115 -3.51 4.99 -33.10
CA LEU A 115 -2.67 4.29 -34.07
C LEU A 115 -2.43 2.84 -33.64
N GLN A 116 -2.46 1.91 -34.60
CA GLN A 116 -2.02 0.54 -34.35
C GLN A 116 -0.48 0.51 -34.41
N VAL A 117 0.17 0.33 -33.26
CA VAL A 117 1.63 0.38 -33.12
C VAL A 117 2.07 -0.57 -32.01
N ASP A 118 3.11 -1.35 -32.28
CA ASP A 118 3.82 -2.12 -31.25
C ASP A 118 4.65 -1.17 -30.37
N ALA A 119 4.37 -1.15 -29.06
CA ALA A 119 5.04 -0.29 -28.11
C ALA A 119 6.52 -0.64 -27.87
N THR A 120 6.97 -1.83 -28.29
CA THR A 120 8.38 -2.24 -28.22
C THR A 120 9.24 -1.63 -29.34
N GLN A 121 8.61 -1.13 -30.41
CA GLN A 121 9.29 -0.46 -31.53
C GLN A 121 8.33 0.50 -32.24
N THR A 122 8.35 1.76 -31.82
CA THR A 122 7.47 2.81 -32.36
C THR A 122 8.08 3.51 -33.57
N PRO A 123 7.26 4.08 -34.49
CA PRO A 123 7.75 4.82 -35.65
C PRO A 123 8.15 6.27 -35.33
N PHE A 124 8.14 6.68 -34.05
CA PHE A 124 8.35 8.08 -33.66
C PHE A 124 9.84 8.41 -33.53
N GLU A 125 10.18 9.67 -33.75
CA GLU A 125 11.55 10.16 -33.56
C GLU A 125 11.94 10.18 -32.07
N SER A 126 13.24 10.07 -31.80
CA SER A 126 13.76 10.15 -30.44
C SER A 126 13.49 11.54 -29.84
N GLY A 127 13.04 11.59 -28.58
CA GLY A 127 12.77 12.86 -27.90
C GLY A 127 11.51 13.61 -28.37
N THR A 128 10.58 12.94 -29.05
CA THR A 128 9.32 13.52 -29.54
C THR A 128 8.36 13.96 -28.42
N PHE A 129 8.26 13.18 -27.34
CA PHE A 129 7.18 13.35 -26.34
C PHE A 129 7.68 13.96 -25.04
N GLN A 130 6.80 14.73 -24.37
CA GLN A 130 7.06 15.28 -23.03
C GLN A 130 6.53 14.36 -21.93
N ALA A 131 5.53 13.53 -22.23
CA ALA A 131 5.10 12.48 -21.32
C ALA A 131 4.72 11.21 -22.08
N ALA A 132 4.91 10.07 -21.43
CA ALA A 132 4.39 8.77 -21.85
C ALA A 132 3.51 8.25 -20.72
N LEU A 133 2.23 8.02 -20.99
CA LEU A 133 1.23 7.52 -20.06
C LEU A 133 0.99 6.04 -20.34
N ASP A 134 1.09 5.22 -19.31
CA ASP A 134 0.84 3.78 -19.37
C ASP A 134 -0.12 3.41 -18.24
N LYS A 135 -1.18 2.68 -18.57
CA LYS A 135 -2.14 2.18 -17.58
C LYS A 135 -2.32 0.67 -17.76
N GLY A 136 -1.44 -0.07 -17.08
CA GLY A 136 -1.45 -1.52 -17.03
C GLY A 136 -0.88 -2.23 -18.25
N THR A 137 -0.32 -1.51 -19.22
CA THR A 137 0.38 -2.12 -20.36
C THR A 137 1.71 -2.71 -19.91
N LEU A 138 2.44 -2.03 -19.03
CA LEU A 138 3.63 -2.59 -18.41
C LEU A 138 3.33 -3.91 -17.68
N ASP A 139 2.23 -3.97 -16.92
CA ASP A 139 1.83 -5.19 -16.19
C ASP A 139 1.55 -6.34 -17.16
N ALA A 140 0.90 -6.05 -18.30
CA ALA A 140 0.64 -7.02 -19.36
C ALA A 140 1.93 -7.52 -20.01
N MET A 141 2.84 -6.62 -20.37
CA MET A 141 4.09 -6.97 -21.04
C MET A 141 5.12 -7.63 -20.12
N ALA A 142 5.03 -7.42 -18.81
CA ALA A 142 5.92 -8.03 -17.84
C ALA A 142 5.51 -9.46 -17.45
N ALA A 143 4.31 -9.91 -17.86
CA ALA A 143 3.77 -11.21 -17.50
C ALA A 143 4.52 -12.39 -18.16
N GLU A 144 5.05 -12.22 -19.37
CA GLU A 144 5.65 -13.29 -20.17
C GLU A 144 7.17 -13.07 -20.40
N GLU A 145 7.87 -14.13 -20.80
CA GLU A 145 9.27 -14.12 -21.27
C GLU A 145 10.27 -13.43 -20.32
N GLU A 146 10.14 -13.64 -19.00
CA GLU A 146 10.97 -12.95 -17.99
C GLU A 146 10.94 -11.40 -18.13
N GLY A 147 9.89 -10.87 -18.77
CA GLY A 147 9.68 -9.46 -19.07
C GLY A 147 10.58 -8.86 -20.14
N LEU A 148 11.00 -9.66 -21.12
CA LEU A 148 11.75 -9.19 -22.29
C LEU A 148 10.96 -8.11 -23.06
N LEU A 149 9.65 -8.32 -23.28
CA LEU A 149 8.77 -7.35 -23.94
C LEU A 149 8.69 -6.04 -23.15
N ALA A 150 8.47 -6.14 -21.83
CA ALA A 150 8.46 -4.97 -20.95
C ALA A 150 9.80 -4.21 -21.01
N THR A 151 10.94 -4.92 -21.00
CA THR A 151 12.27 -4.29 -21.11
C THR A 151 12.43 -3.53 -22.43
N ARG A 152 11.97 -4.10 -23.56
CA ARG A 152 12.01 -3.43 -24.87
C ARG A 152 11.09 -2.22 -24.90
N MET A 153 9.87 -2.34 -24.38
CA MET A 153 8.91 -1.23 -24.27
C MET A 153 9.49 -0.09 -23.42
N LEU A 154 10.07 -0.38 -22.26
CA LEU A 154 10.68 0.63 -21.39
C LEU A 154 11.84 1.36 -22.09
N ALA A 155 12.70 0.64 -22.81
CA ALA A 155 13.78 1.23 -23.60
C ALA A 155 13.23 2.14 -24.72
N GLU A 156 12.17 1.71 -25.40
CA GLU A 156 11.54 2.46 -26.49
C GLU A 156 10.82 3.72 -25.99
N VAL A 157 10.10 3.63 -24.87
CA VAL A 157 9.57 4.78 -24.13
C VAL A 157 10.70 5.74 -23.74
N GLY A 158 11.81 5.19 -23.24
CA GLY A 158 13.03 5.93 -22.95
C GLY A 158 13.55 6.70 -24.15
N ARG A 159 13.57 6.10 -25.35
CA ARG A 159 14.04 6.72 -26.59
C ARG A 159 13.16 7.87 -27.04
N VAL A 160 11.84 7.68 -27.08
CA VAL A 160 10.90 8.68 -27.62
C VAL A 160 10.61 9.83 -26.65
N LEU A 161 10.93 9.68 -25.36
CA LEU A 161 10.82 10.76 -24.38
C LEU A 161 11.95 11.79 -24.51
N ALA A 162 11.57 13.06 -24.53
CA ALA A 162 12.48 14.20 -24.47
C ALA A 162 13.21 14.26 -23.13
N VAL A 163 14.33 14.98 -23.08
CA VAL A 163 14.98 15.33 -21.81
C VAL A 163 14.00 16.14 -20.94
N GLY A 164 13.86 15.76 -19.67
CA GLY A 164 12.87 16.32 -18.74
C GLY A 164 11.46 15.72 -18.91
N GLY A 165 11.28 14.83 -19.90
CA GLY A 165 10.05 14.09 -20.11
C GLY A 165 9.83 13.02 -19.04
N ARG A 166 8.57 12.59 -18.89
CA ARG A 166 8.15 11.69 -17.82
C ARG A 166 7.43 10.47 -18.36
N TYR A 167 7.84 9.30 -17.91
CA TYR A 167 7.02 8.10 -18.00
C TYR A 167 6.15 8.02 -16.75
N VAL A 168 4.83 7.97 -16.93
CA VAL A 168 3.80 7.94 -15.88
C VAL A 168 3.05 6.62 -16.03
N CYS A 169 3.39 5.65 -15.18
CA CYS A 169 2.87 4.28 -15.26
C CYS A 169 1.94 3.99 -14.08
N VAL A 170 0.68 3.68 -14.38
CA VAL A 170 -0.32 3.21 -13.42
C VAL A 170 -0.30 1.69 -13.41
N SER A 171 0.00 1.09 -12.26
CA SER A 171 0.24 -0.34 -12.12
C SER A 171 -0.22 -0.84 -10.73
N LEU A 172 -0.50 -2.15 -10.63
CA LEU A 172 -0.65 -2.82 -9.32
C LEU A 172 0.69 -3.04 -8.61
N ALA A 173 1.81 -2.72 -9.27
CA ALA A 173 3.17 -2.81 -8.79
C ALA A 173 3.51 -4.19 -8.20
N GLN A 174 3.16 -5.27 -8.91
CA GLN A 174 3.62 -6.60 -8.53
C GLN A 174 5.15 -6.62 -8.43
N GLU A 175 5.70 -7.38 -7.48
CA GLU A 175 7.12 -7.29 -7.06
C GLU A 175 8.10 -7.33 -8.25
N HIS A 176 7.88 -8.22 -9.22
CA HIS A 176 8.74 -8.32 -10.40
C HIS A 176 8.59 -7.12 -11.37
N VAL A 177 7.37 -6.61 -11.57
CA VAL A 177 7.09 -5.48 -12.48
C VAL A 177 7.73 -4.20 -11.97
N VAL A 178 7.48 -3.85 -10.70
CA VAL A 178 8.03 -2.62 -10.11
C VAL A 178 9.55 -2.71 -10.00
N LYS A 179 10.10 -3.88 -9.66
CA LYS A 179 11.55 -4.11 -9.65
C LYS A 179 12.15 -3.84 -11.02
N MET A 180 11.60 -4.44 -12.07
CA MET A 180 12.08 -4.28 -13.45
C MET A 180 12.07 -2.81 -13.90
N ALA A 181 10.95 -2.11 -13.69
CA ALA A 181 10.84 -0.71 -14.08
C ALA A 181 11.81 0.19 -13.31
N VAL A 182 11.87 0.05 -11.97
CA VAL A 182 12.74 0.88 -11.13
C VAL A 182 14.20 0.61 -11.46
N GLU A 183 14.63 -0.66 -11.58
CA GLU A 183 16.01 -1.01 -11.93
C GLU A 183 16.38 -0.51 -13.33
N HIS A 184 15.48 -0.61 -14.30
CA HIS A 184 15.69 -0.07 -15.65
C HIS A 184 15.95 1.44 -15.62
N PHE A 185 15.03 2.22 -15.04
CA PHE A 185 15.15 3.67 -15.06
C PHE A 185 16.27 4.21 -14.17
N VAL A 186 16.59 3.55 -13.06
CA VAL A 186 17.77 3.91 -12.24
C VAL A 186 19.06 3.67 -13.01
N ARG A 187 19.16 2.55 -13.76
CA ARG A 187 20.33 2.25 -14.60
C ARG A 187 20.52 3.30 -15.69
N GLU A 188 19.43 3.77 -16.28
CA GLU A 188 19.42 4.87 -17.26
C GLU A 188 19.69 6.25 -16.63
N GLY A 189 19.78 6.35 -15.29
CA GLY A 189 20.06 7.60 -14.58
C GLY A 189 18.85 8.53 -14.41
N TRP A 190 17.64 7.98 -14.39
CA TRP A 190 16.40 8.74 -14.22
C TRP A 190 16.04 8.86 -12.74
N ALA A 191 15.27 9.89 -12.39
CA ALA A 191 14.58 9.92 -11.10
C ALA A 191 13.33 9.05 -11.15
N VAL A 192 13.10 8.26 -10.10
CA VAL A 192 11.91 7.42 -9.95
C VAL A 192 11.16 7.83 -8.70
N ARG A 193 9.88 8.16 -8.87
CA ARG A 193 8.98 8.51 -7.77
C ARG A 193 7.74 7.62 -7.82
N ALA A 194 7.42 6.96 -6.72
CA ALA A 194 6.20 6.17 -6.58
C ALA A 194 5.13 6.93 -5.78
N HIS A 195 3.92 7.01 -6.34
CA HIS A 195 2.72 7.41 -5.63
C HIS A 195 1.92 6.16 -5.29
N CYS A 196 1.38 6.07 -4.09
CA CYS A 196 0.38 5.06 -3.75
C CYS A 196 -0.95 5.78 -3.64
N LEU A 197 -1.86 5.45 -4.53
CA LEU A 197 -3.22 5.97 -4.48
C LEU A 197 -3.98 5.21 -3.41
N GLY A 198 -4.75 5.95 -2.60
CA GLY A 198 -5.62 5.32 -1.61
C GLY A 198 -6.71 4.53 -2.34
N ASN A 199 -7.03 3.33 -1.86
CA ASN A 199 -8.29 2.71 -2.20
C ASN A 199 -9.38 3.58 -1.56
N GLN A 200 -9.88 4.60 -2.27
CA GLN A 200 -11.16 5.20 -1.92
C GLN A 200 -12.16 4.05 -1.81
N ASP A 201 -12.91 3.98 -0.71
CA ASP A 201 -13.76 2.85 -0.34
C ASP A 201 -14.84 2.58 -1.40
N CYS A 202 -14.45 1.91 -2.49
CA CYS A 202 -15.34 1.44 -3.53
C CYS A 202 -15.95 0.12 -3.06
N GLY A 203 -17.23 0.17 -2.67
CA GLY A 203 -17.94 -0.89 -1.97
C GLY A 203 -17.66 -2.32 -2.45
N SER A 204 -17.41 -3.20 -1.47
CA SER A 204 -17.51 -4.67 -1.43
C SER A 204 -17.05 -5.54 -2.63
N ALA A 205 -16.47 -4.99 -3.70
CA ALA A 205 -16.10 -5.72 -4.92
C ALA A 205 -14.83 -5.18 -5.60
N SER A 206 -14.09 -4.27 -4.96
CA SER A 206 -12.82 -3.73 -5.47
C SER A 206 -11.66 -4.67 -5.14
N PHE A 207 -10.68 -4.71 -6.05
CA PHE A 207 -9.44 -5.47 -5.92
C PHE A 207 -8.60 -4.94 -4.75
N ALA A 208 -8.03 -5.87 -3.97
CA ALA A 208 -7.48 -5.59 -2.64
C ALA A 208 -6.20 -4.76 -2.60
N LEU A 209 -5.47 -4.75 -3.70
CA LEU A 209 -4.17 -4.12 -3.77
C LEU A 209 -4.31 -2.65 -4.13
N PRO A 210 -3.51 -1.77 -3.51
CA PRO A 210 -3.51 -0.36 -3.82
C PRO A 210 -2.92 -0.15 -5.22
N LEU A 211 -3.37 0.91 -5.88
CA LEU A 211 -2.82 1.35 -7.14
C LEU A 211 -1.58 2.20 -6.92
N PHE A 212 -0.56 1.98 -7.74
CA PHE A 212 0.65 2.79 -7.75
C PHE A 212 0.78 3.55 -9.05
N VAL A 213 1.30 4.78 -8.95
CA VAL A 213 1.76 5.55 -10.11
C VAL A 213 3.27 5.74 -10.01
N LEU A 214 4.01 5.04 -10.87
CA LEU A 214 5.44 5.20 -11.04
C LEU A 214 5.70 6.35 -12.00
N VAL A 215 6.37 7.39 -11.52
CA VAL A 215 6.78 8.54 -12.30
C VAL A 215 8.29 8.51 -12.48
N CYS A 216 8.73 8.22 -13.70
CA CYS A 216 10.15 8.16 -14.05
C CYS A 216 10.50 9.38 -14.90
N THR A 217 11.44 10.22 -14.44
CA THR A 217 11.79 11.48 -15.09
C THR A 217 13.18 11.41 -15.74
N LYS A 218 13.23 11.65 -17.04
CA LYS A 218 14.46 11.62 -17.84
C LYS A 218 15.33 12.83 -17.55
N PHE A 219 16.56 12.61 -17.12
CA PHE A 219 17.55 13.67 -16.99
C PHE A 219 18.47 13.76 -18.20
N ARG A 220 19.06 14.94 -18.40
CA ARG A 220 20.05 15.16 -19.45
C ARG A 220 21.35 14.44 -19.17
N LYS A 221 21.72 14.40 -17.89
CA LYS A 221 22.88 13.71 -17.34
C LYS A 221 22.41 12.94 -16.10
N PRO A 222 22.91 11.73 -15.87
CA PRO A 222 22.57 10.97 -14.68
C PRO A 222 22.98 11.76 -13.42
N PRO A 223 22.17 11.72 -12.36
CA PRO A 223 22.52 12.32 -11.08
C PRO A 223 23.68 11.53 -10.43
N PRO A 224 24.47 12.15 -9.54
CA PRO A 224 25.60 11.47 -8.89
C PRO A 224 25.18 10.32 -7.97
N ALA A 225 23.93 10.32 -7.52
CA ALA A 225 23.31 9.24 -6.75
C ALA A 225 21.87 9.03 -7.24
N PRO A 226 21.32 7.80 -7.11
CA PRO A 226 19.92 7.53 -7.45
C PRO A 226 18.95 8.51 -6.79
N VAL A 227 17.93 8.90 -7.54
CA VAL A 227 16.83 9.73 -7.03
C VAL A 227 15.61 8.83 -6.95
N LEU A 228 15.38 8.28 -5.77
CA LEU A 228 14.30 7.35 -5.47
C LEU A 228 13.40 7.99 -4.41
N GLU A 229 12.11 8.10 -4.71
CA GLU A 229 11.17 8.77 -3.82
C GLU A 229 9.84 8.02 -3.73
N VAL A 230 9.21 8.07 -2.55
CA VAL A 230 7.85 7.57 -2.35
C VAL A 230 7.02 8.67 -1.69
N CYS A 231 5.88 9.01 -2.29
CA CYS A 231 4.93 9.97 -1.71
C CYS A 231 4.08 9.31 -0.61
N GLN A 232 3.85 10.03 0.49
CA GLN A 232 2.95 9.61 1.56
C GLN A 232 1.52 10.06 1.24
N GLY A 233 0.65 9.15 0.80
CA GLY A 233 -0.68 9.52 0.29
C GLY A 233 -0.64 10.30 -1.03
N GLU A 234 -1.76 10.92 -1.42
CA GLU A 234 -1.89 11.66 -2.70
C GLU A 234 -1.15 13.00 -2.71
N ASP A 235 -1.06 13.68 -1.55
CA ASP A 235 -0.49 15.03 -1.42
C ASP A 235 0.67 15.15 -0.43
N GLY A 236 1.07 14.07 0.24
CA GLY A 236 2.16 14.14 1.21
C GLY A 236 3.54 14.35 0.56
N PRO A 237 4.50 14.89 1.33
CA PRO A 237 5.84 15.15 0.84
C PRO A 237 6.52 13.84 0.39
N PRO A 238 7.32 13.89 -0.69
CA PRO A 238 8.11 12.73 -1.11
C PRO A 238 9.18 12.42 -0.06
N CYS A 239 9.24 11.16 0.37
CA CYS A 239 10.33 10.64 1.18
C CYS A 239 11.40 10.06 0.27
N ARG A 240 12.66 10.47 0.45
CA ARG A 240 13.78 10.00 -0.36
C ARG A 240 14.37 8.70 0.20
N LEU A 241 14.64 7.76 -0.68
CA LEU A 241 15.20 6.45 -0.36
C LEU A 241 16.61 6.32 -0.96
N ALA A 242 17.46 5.55 -0.30
CA ALA A 242 18.85 5.39 -0.68
C ALA A 242 19.04 4.31 -1.75
N THR A 243 18.21 3.26 -1.72
CA THR A 243 18.38 2.09 -2.59
C THR A 243 17.07 1.64 -3.24
N VAL A 244 17.18 0.92 -4.36
CA VAL A 244 16.03 0.28 -5.03
C VAL A 244 15.35 -0.71 -4.08
N LEU A 245 16.13 -1.45 -3.29
CA LEU A 245 15.60 -2.41 -2.32
C LEU A 245 14.67 -1.75 -1.29
N GLU A 246 15.03 -0.56 -0.79
CA GLU A 246 14.17 0.20 0.12
C GLU A 246 12.85 0.61 -0.53
N LEU A 247 12.88 1.06 -1.79
CA LEU A 247 11.66 1.41 -2.53
C LEU A 247 10.74 0.20 -2.70
N LEU A 248 11.30 -0.94 -3.12
CA LEU A 248 10.56 -2.19 -3.27
C LEU A 248 9.97 -2.66 -1.94
N ARG A 249 10.73 -2.53 -0.84
CA ARG A 249 10.24 -2.83 0.50
C ARG A 249 9.04 -1.97 0.87
N VAL A 250 9.08 -0.66 0.63
CA VAL A 250 7.95 0.26 0.93
C VAL A 250 6.71 -0.10 0.11
N VAL A 251 6.86 -0.43 -1.19
CA VAL A 251 5.74 -0.88 -2.03
C VAL A 251 5.12 -2.16 -1.47
N LYS A 252 5.96 -3.14 -1.13
CA LYS A 252 5.54 -4.43 -0.56
C LYS A 252 4.83 -4.26 0.79
N GLU A 253 5.34 -3.41 1.67
CA GLU A 253 4.73 -3.08 2.96
C GLU A 253 3.34 -2.45 2.77
N ARG A 254 3.17 -1.52 1.82
CA ARG A 254 1.87 -0.91 1.52
C ARG A 254 0.87 -1.91 0.95
N GLN A 255 1.31 -2.79 0.06
CA GLN A 255 0.47 -3.88 -0.46
C GLN A 255 0.06 -4.86 0.65
N ALA A 256 1.01 -5.27 1.50
CA ALA A 256 0.74 -6.16 2.63
C ALA A 256 -0.26 -5.52 3.62
N TYR A 257 -0.10 -4.23 3.91
CA TYR A 257 -1.01 -3.47 4.77
C TYR A 257 -2.43 -3.40 4.20
N ALA A 258 -2.58 -3.11 2.90
CA ALA A 258 -3.87 -3.10 2.24
C ALA A 258 -4.56 -4.48 2.25
N LEU A 259 -3.82 -5.55 1.98
CA LEU A 259 -4.32 -6.92 2.08
C LEU A 259 -4.76 -7.28 3.50
N LEU A 260 -3.99 -6.88 4.52
CA LEU A 260 -4.34 -7.07 5.92
C LEU A 260 -5.65 -6.35 6.25
N ARG A 261 -5.78 -5.06 5.88
CA ARG A 261 -6.99 -4.28 6.09
C ARG A 261 -8.21 -4.90 5.43
N GLN A 262 -8.08 -5.36 4.18
CA GLN A 262 -9.18 -6.05 3.52
C GLN A 262 -9.58 -7.32 4.26
N LYS A 263 -8.62 -8.18 4.62
CA LYS A 263 -8.90 -9.41 5.38
C LYS A 263 -9.63 -9.10 6.68
N LEU A 264 -9.16 -8.11 7.43
CA LEU A 264 -9.77 -7.65 8.68
C LEU A 264 -11.17 -7.03 8.50
N ARG A 265 -11.50 -6.51 7.31
CA ARG A 265 -12.83 -5.98 6.98
C ARG A 265 -13.80 -7.07 6.52
N THR A 266 -13.32 -8.12 5.87
CA THR A 266 -14.18 -9.18 5.29
C THR A 266 -14.39 -10.35 6.24
N ASP A 267 -13.49 -10.55 7.19
CA ASP A 267 -13.50 -11.71 8.08
C ASP A 267 -13.05 -11.33 9.50
N THR A 268 -13.52 -12.11 10.47
CA THR A 268 -13.11 -12.03 11.87
C THR A 268 -12.74 -13.44 12.33
N ASP A 269 -11.45 -13.68 12.55
CA ASP A 269 -10.92 -15.01 12.86
C ASP A 269 -10.13 -14.97 14.16
N GLY A 270 -10.69 -15.58 15.22
CA GLY A 270 -10.04 -15.63 16.53
C GLY A 270 -8.85 -16.57 16.64
N SER A 271 -8.55 -17.36 15.61
CA SER A 271 -7.33 -18.19 15.55
C SER A 271 -6.10 -17.42 15.04
N ARG A 272 -6.32 -16.27 14.40
CA ARG A 272 -5.25 -15.43 13.84
C ARG A 272 -4.99 -14.24 14.74
N SER A 273 -3.72 -13.88 14.86
CA SER A 273 -3.26 -12.70 15.59
C SER A 273 -2.31 -11.86 14.71
N PRO A 274 -2.81 -11.25 13.61
CA PRO A 274 -1.94 -10.46 12.75
C PRO A 274 -1.39 -9.27 13.53
N SER A 275 -0.10 -8.98 13.33
CA SER A 275 0.59 -7.86 13.95
C SER A 275 1.12 -6.90 12.88
N LEU A 276 1.20 -5.63 13.26
CA LEU A 276 1.76 -4.56 12.45
C LEU A 276 2.57 -3.62 13.34
N THR A 277 3.69 -3.14 12.80
CA THR A 277 4.57 -2.21 13.51
C THR A 277 4.41 -0.82 12.90
N LEU A 278 4.05 0.14 13.74
CA LEU A 278 4.00 1.56 13.38
C LEU A 278 5.36 2.17 13.72
N CYS A 279 5.97 2.84 12.75
CA CYS A 279 7.24 3.53 12.93
C CYS A 279 7.02 5.02 13.19
N HIS A 280 7.90 5.62 13.98
CA HIS A 280 7.92 7.06 14.19
C HIS A 280 8.24 7.80 12.89
N ALA A 281 7.43 8.80 12.54
CA ALA A 281 7.46 9.42 11.21
C ALA A 281 8.82 10.05 10.85
N SER A 282 9.53 10.65 11.81
CA SER A 282 10.79 11.35 11.53
C SER A 282 12.03 10.45 11.64
N THR A 283 12.00 9.44 12.50
CA THR A 283 13.18 8.58 12.77
C THR A 283 13.11 7.24 12.04
N GLY A 284 11.92 6.83 11.56
CA GLY A 284 11.69 5.54 10.93
C GLY A 284 11.81 4.34 11.88
N ARG A 285 12.07 4.58 13.17
CA ARG A 285 12.23 3.52 14.18
C ARG A 285 10.86 3.00 14.63
N PRO A 286 10.73 1.70 14.95
CA PRO A 286 9.52 1.13 15.55
C PRO A 286 9.07 1.95 16.77
N ARG A 287 7.78 2.28 16.80
CA ARG A 287 7.14 3.04 17.88
C ARG A 287 6.04 2.25 18.55
N TYR A 288 5.14 1.64 17.78
CA TYR A 288 4.12 0.76 18.33
C TYR A 288 4.08 -0.58 17.60
N THR A 289 3.76 -1.64 18.32
CA THR A 289 3.33 -2.91 17.72
C THR A 289 1.85 -3.12 18.04
N LEU A 290 1.02 -3.20 17.01
CA LEU A 290 -0.41 -3.42 17.11
C LEU A 290 -0.67 -4.88 16.76
N THR A 291 -1.25 -5.63 17.68
CA THR A 291 -1.68 -7.02 17.45
C THR A 291 -3.19 -7.08 17.48
N VAL A 292 -3.82 -7.51 16.39
CA VAL A 292 -5.28 -7.65 16.29
C VAL A 292 -5.68 -9.02 16.83
N GLN A 293 -6.66 -9.05 17.72
CA GLN A 293 -7.24 -10.29 18.23
C GLN A 293 -8.76 -10.22 18.08
N ASP A 294 -9.30 -11.08 17.23
CA ASP A 294 -10.74 -11.20 17.04
C ASP A 294 -11.34 -12.24 17.98
N SER A 295 -12.58 -11.99 18.41
CA SER A 295 -13.38 -12.98 19.10
C SER A 295 -13.95 -13.98 18.09
N PRO A 296 -13.98 -15.30 18.39
CA PRO A 296 -14.61 -16.30 17.54
C PRO A 296 -16.06 -15.93 17.19
N ALA A 297 -16.56 -16.35 16.02
CA ALA A 297 -17.96 -16.12 15.62
C ALA A 297 -18.99 -16.69 16.62
N THR A 298 -18.61 -17.73 17.37
CA THR A 298 -19.44 -18.37 18.40
C THR A 298 -19.44 -17.65 19.75
N ALA A 299 -18.55 -16.67 19.95
CA ALA A 299 -18.42 -15.98 21.23
C ALA A 299 -19.63 -15.04 21.47
N LYS A 300 -20.21 -15.10 22.69
CA LYS A 300 -21.31 -14.23 23.12
C LYS A 300 -20.77 -12.88 23.59
N VAL A 301 -20.43 -12.02 22.64
CA VAL A 301 -19.95 -10.66 22.90
C VAL A 301 -21.14 -9.68 23.02
N PRO A 302 -21.13 -8.72 23.97
CA PRO A 302 -22.15 -7.68 24.05
C PRO A 302 -22.26 -6.88 22.74
N ARG A 303 -23.48 -6.53 22.33
CA ARG A 303 -23.72 -5.76 21.09
C ARG A 303 -23.07 -4.39 21.07
N ALA A 304 -22.73 -3.80 22.22
CA ALA A 304 -22.00 -2.54 22.28
C ALA A 304 -20.49 -2.72 22.10
N ASN A 305 -19.95 -3.91 22.34
CA ASN A 305 -18.52 -4.17 22.43
C ASN A 305 -17.93 -4.59 21.07
N HIS A 306 -18.05 -3.73 20.06
CA HIS A 306 -17.52 -3.99 18.72
C HIS A 306 -15.99 -3.97 18.69
N PHE A 307 -15.40 -2.92 19.26
CA PHE A 307 -14.01 -2.61 19.06
C PHE A 307 -13.44 -1.94 20.30
N ALA A 308 -12.23 -2.32 20.70
CA ALA A 308 -11.48 -1.68 21.76
C ALA A 308 -9.98 -1.73 21.46
N ILE A 309 -9.25 -0.79 22.03
CA ILE A 309 -7.80 -0.76 22.02
C ILE A 309 -7.32 -1.05 23.43
N PHE A 310 -6.35 -1.95 23.58
CA PHE A 310 -5.68 -2.21 24.85
C PHE A 310 -4.24 -1.72 24.77
N ILE A 311 -3.88 -0.72 25.56
CA ILE A 311 -2.50 -0.22 25.68
C ILE A 311 -1.80 -1.03 26.76
N VAL A 312 -0.74 -1.75 26.37
CA VAL A 312 0.12 -2.48 27.31
C VAL A 312 0.92 -1.46 28.13
N PRO A 313 0.84 -1.49 29.47
CA PRO A 313 1.62 -0.59 30.31
C PRO A 313 3.12 -0.75 30.07
N GLN A 314 3.84 0.37 30.09
CA GLN A 314 5.29 0.40 30.02
C GLN A 314 5.89 -0.43 31.14
N GLY A 315 6.85 -1.26 30.75
CA GLY A 315 7.52 -2.16 31.66
C GLY A 315 6.82 -3.52 31.78
N ARG A 316 5.67 -3.73 31.16
CA ARG A 316 4.94 -5.01 31.25
C ARG A 316 4.91 -5.78 29.93
N GLU A 317 5.58 -5.30 28.90
CA GLU A 317 5.50 -5.87 27.54
C GLU A 317 5.93 -7.33 27.45
N SER A 318 6.83 -7.75 28.36
CA SER A 318 7.33 -9.12 28.50
C SER A 318 6.42 -10.03 29.33
N ASP A 319 5.42 -9.48 30.04
CA ASP A 319 4.50 -10.30 30.83
C ASP A 319 3.77 -11.27 29.89
N TRP A 320 3.61 -12.52 30.34
CA TRP A 320 3.02 -13.59 29.52
C TRP A 320 1.69 -13.18 28.87
N LEU A 321 0.86 -12.42 29.60
CA LEU A 321 -0.45 -11.94 29.17
C LEU A 321 -0.40 -11.08 27.90
N TYR A 322 0.71 -10.36 27.66
CA TYR A 322 0.87 -9.45 26.52
C TYR A 322 1.88 -9.99 25.49
N GLY A 323 2.95 -10.63 25.95
CA GLY A 323 4.05 -11.13 25.13
C GLY A 323 3.75 -12.42 24.36
N SER A 324 2.91 -13.31 24.91
CA SER A 324 2.57 -14.60 24.28
C SER A 324 1.27 -14.57 23.47
N ALA A 325 1.13 -15.45 22.48
CA ALA A 325 -0.09 -15.55 21.68
C ALA A 325 -1.28 -16.06 22.52
N GLU A 326 -1.00 -17.01 23.42
CA GLU A 326 -1.96 -17.60 24.35
C GLU A 326 -2.43 -16.55 25.36
N GLY A 327 -1.52 -15.76 25.91
CA GLY A 327 -1.81 -14.65 26.81
C GLY A 327 -2.67 -13.58 26.15
N ARG A 328 -2.32 -13.14 24.94
CA ARG A 328 -3.13 -12.18 24.17
C ARG A 328 -4.53 -12.70 23.88
N SER A 329 -4.66 -14.01 23.59
CA SER A 329 -5.95 -14.66 23.40
C SER A 329 -6.78 -14.67 24.69
N GLN A 330 -6.16 -14.92 25.84
CA GLN A 330 -6.82 -14.84 27.15
C GLN A 330 -7.24 -13.40 27.50
N LEU A 331 -6.39 -12.42 27.22
CA LEU A 331 -6.70 -11.01 27.42
C LEU A 331 -7.92 -10.59 26.59
N ALA A 332 -7.97 -10.96 25.31
CA ALA A 332 -9.10 -10.62 24.44
C ALA A 332 -10.42 -11.26 24.89
N ARG A 333 -10.39 -12.52 25.35
CA ARG A 333 -11.58 -13.17 25.94
C ARG A 333 -12.06 -12.44 27.19
N SER A 334 -11.14 -11.97 28.02
CA SER A 334 -11.45 -11.26 29.26
C SER A 334 -11.99 -9.85 29.00
N ALA A 335 -11.43 -9.15 28.01
CA ALA A 335 -11.92 -7.83 27.57
C ALA A 335 -13.33 -7.91 26.95
N ASN A 336 -13.68 -9.05 26.34
CA ASN A 336 -15.01 -9.34 25.81
C ASN A 336 -15.47 -8.30 24.75
N PHE A 337 -14.60 -8.05 23.77
CA PHE A 337 -14.88 -7.26 22.56
C PHE A 337 -14.82 -8.12 21.31
N ARG A 338 -15.55 -7.70 20.25
CA ARG A 338 -15.56 -8.42 18.98
C ARG A 338 -14.19 -8.39 18.32
N ARG A 339 -13.52 -7.24 18.37
CA ARG A 339 -12.11 -7.06 18.02
C ARG A 339 -11.39 -6.29 19.13
N LEU A 340 -10.25 -6.79 19.56
CA LEU A 340 -9.33 -6.10 20.46
C LEU A 340 -8.00 -5.85 19.74
N VAL A 341 -7.53 -4.61 19.72
CA VAL A 341 -6.17 -4.28 19.25
C VAL A 341 -5.28 -4.08 20.46
N ILE A 342 -4.28 -4.94 20.63
CA ILE A 342 -3.31 -4.88 21.72
C ILE A 342 -2.10 -4.09 21.23
N VAL A 343 -1.80 -2.98 21.89
CA VAL A 343 -0.75 -2.04 21.52
C VAL A 343 0.40 -2.15 22.51
N ALA A 344 1.53 -2.63 22.02
CA ALA A 344 2.80 -2.58 22.75
C ALA A 344 3.59 -1.34 22.32
N MET A 345 4.11 -0.60 23.29
CA MET A 345 5.00 0.54 23.07
C MET A 345 6.45 0.07 23.03
N HIS A 346 7.21 0.53 22.03
CA HIS A 346 8.64 0.22 21.94
C HIS A 346 9.43 1.04 22.97
N ARG A 347 10.47 0.41 23.55
CA ARG A 347 11.27 0.98 24.66
C ARG A 347 12.13 2.18 24.29
N ASP A 348 12.61 2.27 23.05
CA ASP A 348 13.54 3.32 22.60
C ASP A 348 12.83 4.57 22.11
N GLN A 349 11.67 4.87 22.71
CA GLN A 349 10.74 5.90 22.29
C GLN A 349 10.18 6.62 23.52
N GLU A 350 9.88 7.90 23.33
CA GLU A 350 9.29 8.73 24.36
C GLU A 350 7.77 8.86 24.17
N TYR A 351 7.05 8.74 25.28
CA TYR A 351 5.60 8.87 25.37
C TYR A 351 5.28 9.80 26.54
N GLN A 352 4.51 10.85 26.30
CA GLN A 352 4.21 11.88 27.30
C GLN A 352 3.18 11.40 28.32
N ASP A 353 1.97 11.14 27.86
CA ASP A 353 0.85 10.70 28.69
C ASP A 353 -0.14 9.85 27.88
N MET A 354 -1.08 9.24 28.59
CA MET A 354 -2.09 8.36 28.00
C MET A 354 -2.91 9.10 26.93
N GLN A 355 -3.24 10.37 27.13
CA GLN A 355 -4.05 11.15 26.20
C GLN A 355 -3.32 11.43 24.89
N SER A 356 -2.02 11.71 24.95
CA SER A 356 -1.15 11.90 23.80
C SER A 356 -1.01 10.62 22.98
N VAL A 357 -0.81 9.48 23.65
CA VAL A 357 -0.75 8.16 23.00
C VAL A 357 -2.08 7.80 22.33
N GLN A 358 -3.21 8.05 23.00
CA GLN A 358 -4.54 7.83 22.40
C GLN A 358 -4.76 8.70 21.17
N SER A 359 -4.40 9.98 21.24
CA SER A 359 -4.54 10.93 20.13
C SER A 359 -3.67 10.54 18.93
N GLU A 360 -2.45 10.09 19.18
CA GLU A 360 -1.52 9.60 18.15
C GLU A 360 -2.03 8.32 17.48
N LEU A 361 -2.52 7.35 18.26
CA LEU A 361 -2.95 6.05 17.75
C LEU A 361 -4.32 6.08 17.06
N SER A 362 -5.22 6.97 17.50
CA SER A 362 -6.62 7.01 17.05
C SER A 362 -6.80 6.90 15.52
N PRO A 363 -6.17 7.74 14.67
CA PRO A 363 -6.34 7.63 13.23
C PRO A 363 -5.92 6.26 12.69
N MET A 364 -4.83 5.69 13.21
CA MET A 364 -4.24 4.43 12.71
C MET A 364 -5.04 3.20 13.15
N VAL A 365 -5.53 3.15 14.39
CA VAL A 365 -6.32 2.01 14.89
C VAL A 365 -7.72 1.97 14.27
N MET A 366 -8.28 3.13 13.92
CA MET A 366 -9.60 3.19 13.27
C MET A 366 -9.59 2.56 11.87
N GLU A 367 -8.45 2.50 11.19
CA GLU A 367 -8.31 1.76 9.92
C GLU A 367 -8.48 0.24 10.08
N LEU A 368 -8.39 -0.27 11.32
CA LEU A 368 -8.51 -1.68 11.69
C LEU A 368 -9.89 -2.03 12.28
N ALA A 369 -10.80 -1.05 12.36
CA ALA A 369 -12.13 -1.25 12.94
C ALA A 369 -12.90 -2.36 12.18
N PRO A 370 -13.66 -3.21 12.89
CA PRO A 370 -14.46 -4.25 12.26
C PRO A 370 -15.62 -3.66 11.43
N PRO A 371 -16.11 -4.38 10.41
CA PRO A 371 -17.25 -3.94 9.61
C PRO A 371 -18.52 -3.82 10.47
N GLY A 372 -19.40 -2.88 10.11
CA GLY A 372 -20.70 -2.70 10.77
C GLY A 372 -20.66 -1.95 12.10
N MET A 373 -19.51 -1.41 12.50
CA MET A 373 -19.41 -0.53 13.66
C MET A 373 -20.21 0.78 13.41
N PRO A 374 -21.02 1.26 14.37
CA PRO A 374 -21.73 2.53 14.25
C PRO A 374 -20.77 3.72 14.08
N ALA A 375 -21.08 4.63 13.15
CA ALA A 375 -20.20 5.74 12.78
C ALA A 375 -19.84 6.72 13.92
N HIS A 376 -20.66 6.77 14.98
CA HIS A 376 -20.46 7.65 16.13
C HIS A 376 -20.10 6.91 17.43
N GLN A 377 -19.81 5.61 17.34
CA GLN A 377 -19.41 4.85 18.52
C GLN A 377 -17.99 5.26 18.94
N GLN A 378 -17.84 5.74 20.17
CA GLN A 378 -16.52 5.95 20.76
C GLN A 378 -15.83 4.61 21.01
N VAL A 379 -14.56 4.52 20.62
CA VAL A 379 -13.75 3.33 20.83
C VAL A 379 -13.00 3.46 22.15
N PRO A 380 -13.24 2.58 23.13
CA PRO A 380 -12.55 2.66 24.41
C PRO A 380 -11.08 2.26 24.27
N PHE A 381 -10.22 3.03 24.93
CA PHE A 381 -8.85 2.65 25.23
C PHE A 381 -8.80 2.07 26.64
N LEU A 382 -8.27 0.86 26.76
CA LEU A 382 -8.16 0.08 27.98
C LEU A 382 -6.69 -0.03 28.37
N SER A 383 -6.39 -0.05 29.66
CA SER A 383 -5.07 -0.40 30.18
C SER A 383 -5.21 -0.85 31.63
N VAL A 384 -4.27 -1.65 32.14
CA VAL A 384 -4.25 -2.05 33.55
C VAL A 384 -3.87 -0.84 34.40
N GLY A 385 -4.70 -0.50 35.38
CA GLY A 385 -4.49 0.66 36.26
C GLY A 385 -4.81 2.02 35.63
N GLY A 386 -5.18 2.07 34.33
CA GLY A 386 -5.55 3.31 33.64
C GLY A 386 -4.39 4.26 33.33
N GLU A 387 -3.15 3.86 33.63
CA GLU A 387 -1.94 4.66 33.42
C GLU A 387 -1.06 4.04 32.31
N LEU A 388 -0.12 4.82 31.77
CA LEU A 388 0.83 4.32 30.77
C LEU A 388 1.85 3.32 31.33
N GLY A 389 1.90 3.12 32.64
CA GLY A 389 3.01 2.46 33.31
C GLY A 389 4.21 3.40 33.51
N TRP A 390 5.25 2.89 34.17
CA TRP A 390 6.46 3.64 34.46
C TRP A 390 7.67 2.73 34.36
N ARG A 391 8.73 3.24 33.73
CA ARG A 391 10.03 2.59 33.58
C ARG A 391 11.12 3.66 33.64
N GLU A 392 12.18 3.38 34.39
CA GLU A 392 13.39 4.19 34.38
C GLU A 392 14.61 3.31 34.07
N VAL A 393 15.42 3.75 33.10
CA VAL A 393 16.65 3.05 32.74
C VAL A 393 17.77 3.49 33.68
N VAL A 394 18.29 2.54 34.46
CA VAL A 394 19.34 2.78 35.45
C VAL A 394 20.74 2.60 34.84
N SER A 395 20.89 1.59 33.98
CA SER A 395 22.16 1.32 33.30
C SER A 395 21.92 0.58 31.99
N GLN A 396 22.75 0.85 30.98
CA GLN A 396 22.77 0.13 29.71
C GLN A 396 24.18 -0.38 29.42
N GLY A 397 24.27 -1.47 28.68
CA GLY A 397 25.55 -2.03 28.26
C GLY A 397 25.42 -3.07 27.17
N LYS A 398 26.55 -3.62 26.76
CA LYS A 398 26.62 -4.71 25.79
C LYS A 398 27.45 -5.85 26.34
N SER A 399 26.87 -7.05 26.32
CA SER A 399 27.51 -8.31 26.67
C SER A 399 28.01 -8.99 25.40
N ALA A 400 29.18 -9.62 25.46
CA ALA A 400 29.70 -10.43 24.36
C ALA A 400 28.84 -11.68 24.08
N LEU A 401 28.09 -12.15 25.07
CA LEU A 401 27.30 -13.40 25.00
C LEU A 401 25.82 -13.16 24.66
N SER A 402 25.23 -12.10 25.19
CA SER A 402 23.78 -11.84 25.12
C SER A 402 23.41 -10.55 24.40
N GLY A 403 24.40 -9.84 23.86
CA GLY A 403 24.20 -8.59 23.14
C GLY A 403 23.84 -7.43 24.05
N GLU A 404 23.00 -6.52 23.58
CA GLU A 404 22.64 -5.32 24.33
C GLU A 404 21.74 -5.67 25.52
N TYR A 405 21.96 -4.98 26.65
CA TYR A 405 21.20 -5.17 27.87
C TYR A 405 20.88 -3.87 28.58
N CYS A 406 19.80 -3.90 29.37
CA CYS A 406 19.31 -2.77 30.13
C CYS A 406 18.97 -3.22 31.56
N VAL A 407 19.43 -2.46 32.55
CA VAL A 407 18.97 -2.54 33.94
C VAL A 407 17.97 -1.41 34.13
N GLU A 408 16.74 -1.76 34.50
CA GLU A 408 15.64 -0.82 34.59
C GLU A 408 14.82 -1.01 35.87
N ASP A 409 14.30 0.09 36.40
CA ASP A 409 13.34 0.12 37.50
C ASP A 409 11.92 0.19 36.92
N VAL A 410 11.02 -0.63 37.44
CA VAL A 410 9.61 -0.70 37.05
C VAL A 410 8.70 -0.76 38.26
N ARG A 411 7.45 -0.33 38.09
CA ARG A 411 6.42 -0.44 39.13
C ARG A 411 5.60 -1.73 38.93
N GLY A 412 5.58 -2.58 39.93
CA GLY A 412 4.78 -3.82 39.95
C GLY A 412 3.29 -3.57 40.18
N GLU A 413 2.46 -4.62 40.04
CA GLU A 413 1.01 -4.57 40.33
C GLU A 413 0.69 -4.24 41.78
N ASP A 414 1.60 -4.63 42.67
CA ASP A 414 1.56 -4.34 44.10
C ASP A 414 1.94 -2.87 44.43
N GLY A 415 2.24 -2.06 43.42
CA GLY A 415 2.70 -0.68 43.56
C GLY A 415 4.14 -0.53 44.03
N LEU A 416 4.86 -1.64 44.19
CA LEU A 416 6.24 -1.67 44.67
C LEU A 416 7.22 -1.50 43.50
N LEU A 417 8.44 -1.05 43.80
CA LEU A 417 9.49 -0.89 42.81
C LEU A 417 10.33 -2.15 42.69
N TYR A 418 10.60 -2.54 41.46
CA TYR A 418 11.43 -3.68 41.11
C TYR A 418 12.53 -3.22 40.17
N ARG A 419 13.74 -3.74 40.38
CA ARG A 419 14.85 -3.58 39.46
C ARG A 419 15.05 -4.88 38.70
N ARG A 420 15.15 -4.79 37.38
CA ARG A 420 15.32 -5.95 36.50
C ARG A 420 16.40 -5.75 35.45
N LEU A 421 17.01 -6.86 35.05
CA LEU A 421 17.92 -6.96 33.92
C LEU A 421 17.17 -7.50 32.71
N VAL A 422 17.32 -6.86 31.55
CA VAL A 422 16.69 -7.25 30.28
C VAL A 422 17.71 -7.25 29.14
N PHE A 423 17.97 -8.40 28.53
CA PHE A 423 18.67 -8.53 27.24
C PHE A 423 17.73 -8.13 26.10
N LEU A 424 18.14 -7.14 25.32
CA LEU A 424 17.33 -6.57 24.24
C LEU A 424 17.22 -7.52 23.03
N ASP A 425 18.24 -8.36 22.84
CA ASP A 425 18.28 -9.35 21.76
C ASP A 425 17.43 -10.60 22.06
N ASN A 426 16.93 -10.76 23.30
CA ASN A 426 16.11 -11.89 23.75
C ASN A 426 15.00 -11.46 24.72
N ALA A 427 14.06 -10.65 24.20
CA ALA A 427 12.96 -10.08 24.98
C ALA A 427 11.96 -11.10 25.60
N GLY A 428 12.03 -12.37 25.23
CA GLY A 428 11.14 -13.44 25.71
C GLY A 428 11.61 -14.17 26.98
N VAL A 429 12.77 -13.82 27.55
CA VAL A 429 13.34 -14.48 28.73
C VAL A 429 13.40 -13.49 29.89
N VAL A 430 12.68 -13.78 30.97
CA VAL A 430 12.81 -13.08 32.26
C VAL A 430 14.17 -13.46 32.86
N GLN A 431 15.08 -12.50 33.01
CA GLN A 431 16.49 -12.80 33.35
C GLN A 431 16.80 -12.69 34.82
N SER A 432 16.44 -11.58 35.46
CA SER A 432 16.57 -11.37 36.91
C SER A 432 15.72 -10.17 37.31
N GLU A 433 14.91 -10.33 38.35
CA GLU A 433 14.10 -9.27 38.94
C GLU A 433 14.32 -9.29 40.46
N SER A 434 14.46 -8.11 41.06
CA SER A 434 14.61 -7.97 42.50
C SER A 434 13.82 -6.77 42.99
N ARG A 435 13.02 -6.99 44.04
CA ARG A 435 12.29 -5.92 44.70
C ARG A 435 13.27 -4.92 45.34
N LEU A 436 13.10 -3.64 45.05
CA LEU A 436 13.84 -2.60 45.73
C LEU A 436 13.27 -2.40 47.13
N SER A 437 14.15 -2.42 48.13
CA SER A 437 13.76 -2.00 49.47
C SER A 437 13.60 -0.48 49.46
N SER A 438 12.43 0.03 49.85
CA SER A 438 12.33 1.43 50.25
C SER A 438 13.13 1.58 51.53
N THR A 439 14.39 1.99 51.44
CA THR A 439 15.10 2.41 52.65
C THR A 439 14.40 3.69 53.12
N PRO A 440 13.81 3.74 54.33
CA PRO A 440 13.51 5.03 54.93
C PRO A 440 14.85 5.76 55.07
N ALA A 441 14.90 7.00 54.60
CA ALA A 441 16.04 7.89 54.76
C ALA A 441 16.44 8.05 56.23
#